data_AF-A0A484V3I7-F1
#
_entry.id   AF-A0A484V3I7-F1
#
_cell.length_a   1.000
_cell.length_b   1.000
_cell.length_c   1.000
_cell.angle_alpha   90.00
_cell.angle_beta   90.00
_cell.angle_gamma   90.00
#
_symmetry.space_group_name_H-M   'P 1'
#
loop_
_entity.id
_entity.type
_entity.pdbx_description
1 polymer ?
#
loop_
_entity_poly.entity_id
_entity_poly.type
_entity_poly.pdbx_seq_one_letter_code
_entity_poly.pdbx_strand_id
1 'polypeptide(L)'
;MARLKESATTPRNLLAFLDMIAVAEGTDDGRQPTRDSGYDVLVGGGNFQGYADHPRVLVRLPRLNISSTAAGRYQLLSRYWDAYRKSLGLVGGFTPENQDRVAIQQIRERGALPDIAAGRFDEAVRKVRNIWASLPGAGYGQHEQKIERLRAAYQRAGGVIAR
;
A
#
# COMPACT_ATOMS: atom_id res chain seq x y z
N MET A 1 -0.36 -8.32 15.51
CA MET A 1 0.48 -7.10 15.66
C MET A 1 -0.35 -5.93 15.18
N ALA A 2 -0.23 -4.75 15.80
CA ALA A 2 -1.07 -3.62 15.44
C ALA A 2 -0.48 -2.84 14.25
N ARG A 3 -1.34 -2.37 13.34
CA ARG A 3 -1.00 -1.31 12.37
C ARG A 3 -0.53 -0.04 13.09
N LEU A 4 0.18 0.84 12.39
CA LEU A 4 0.59 2.13 12.96
C LEU A 4 -0.63 2.95 13.40
N LYS A 5 -0.46 3.69 14.50
CA LYS A 5 -1.46 4.61 15.06
C LYS A 5 -1.01 6.05 14.89
N GLU A 6 -1.97 6.98 14.99
CA GLU A 6 -1.72 8.41 14.84
C GLU A 6 -0.68 8.86 15.88
N SER A 7 0.37 9.54 15.41
CA SER A 7 1.45 10.07 16.22
C SER A 7 2.13 11.24 15.50
N ALA A 8 3.06 11.93 16.18
CA ALA A 8 3.78 13.06 15.59
C ALA A 8 4.56 12.68 14.30
N THR A 9 5.03 11.43 14.21
CA THR A 9 5.77 10.92 13.03
C THR A 9 4.85 10.20 12.03
N THR A 10 3.61 9.90 12.41
CA THR A 10 2.60 9.24 11.58
C THR A 10 1.28 10.00 11.66
N PRO A 11 1.19 11.19 11.04
CA PRO A 11 0.01 12.05 11.15
C PRO A 11 -1.20 11.43 10.45
N ARG A 12 -2.40 11.87 10.81
CA ARG A 12 -3.67 11.40 10.23
C ARG A 12 -3.68 11.34 8.70
N ASN A 13 -3.18 12.38 8.04
CA ASN A 13 -3.12 12.43 6.58
C ASN A 13 -2.24 11.31 5.99
N LEU A 14 -1.21 10.85 6.70
CA LEU A 14 -0.39 9.73 6.25
C LEU A 14 -1.12 8.40 6.43
N LEU A 15 -1.78 8.19 7.57
CA LEU A 15 -2.58 6.98 7.81
C LEU A 15 -3.71 6.86 6.80
N ALA A 16 -4.43 7.95 6.55
CA ALA A 16 -5.49 7.98 5.54
C ALA A 16 -4.97 7.69 4.13
N PHE A 17 -3.72 8.10 3.83
CA PHE A 17 -3.09 7.81 2.54
C PHE A 17 -2.74 6.32 2.40
N LEU A 18 -2.27 5.69 3.47
CA LEU A 18 -2.04 4.24 3.52
C LEU A 18 -3.36 3.47 3.37
N ASP A 19 -4.41 3.87 4.08
CA ASP A 19 -5.75 3.27 3.93
C ASP A 19 -6.28 3.41 2.49
N MET A 20 -6.04 4.57 1.85
CA MET A 20 -6.38 4.78 0.44
C MET A 20 -5.62 3.83 -0.51
N ILE A 21 -4.31 3.61 -0.29
CA ILE A 21 -3.53 2.66 -1.10
C ILE A 21 -4.11 1.24 -0.96
N ALA A 22 -4.49 0.83 0.25
CA ALA A 22 -5.08 -0.48 0.48
C ALA A 22 -6.40 -0.68 -0.29
N VAL A 23 -7.22 0.37 -0.39
CA VAL A 23 -8.43 0.38 -1.22
C VAL A 23 -8.07 0.34 -2.71
N ALA A 24 -7.03 1.08 -3.13
CA ALA A 24 -6.61 1.18 -4.51
C ALA A 24 -6.12 -0.17 -5.06
N GLU A 25 -5.24 -0.82 -4.31
CA GLU A 25 -4.69 -2.16 -4.59
C GLU A 25 -5.72 -3.29 -4.39
N GLY A 26 -6.92 -2.95 -3.90
CA GLY A 26 -8.02 -3.90 -3.73
C GLY A 26 -7.80 -4.88 -2.57
N THR A 27 -6.93 -4.56 -1.62
CA THR A 27 -6.67 -5.42 -0.45
C THR A 27 -7.65 -5.15 0.70
N ASP A 28 -8.16 -3.93 0.80
CA ASP A 28 -9.03 -3.46 1.89
C ASP A 28 -10.19 -2.60 1.35
N ASP A 29 -10.89 -3.11 0.35
CA ASP A 29 -11.93 -2.37 -0.40
C ASP A 29 -13.38 -2.78 -0.05
N GLY A 30 -13.54 -3.62 0.98
CA GLY A 30 -14.81 -4.20 1.41
C GLY A 30 -15.32 -5.37 0.57
N ARG A 31 -14.59 -5.78 -0.48
CA ARG A 31 -14.95 -6.91 -1.35
C ARG A 31 -13.93 -8.04 -1.26
N GLN A 32 -12.65 -7.70 -1.14
CA GLN A 32 -11.57 -8.68 -0.94
C GLN A 32 -11.70 -9.36 0.42
N PRO A 33 -11.76 -10.70 0.49
CA PRO A 33 -11.64 -11.42 1.75
C PRO A 33 -10.31 -11.12 2.44
N THR A 34 -10.37 -10.68 3.69
CA THR A 34 -9.21 -10.39 4.53
C THR A 34 -9.57 -10.65 5.98
N ARG A 35 -8.61 -11.16 6.78
CA ARG A 35 -8.77 -11.26 8.24
C ARG A 35 -8.10 -10.12 9.00
N ASP A 36 -7.33 -9.30 8.30
CA ASP A 36 -6.51 -8.25 8.91
C ASP A 36 -6.40 -7.03 7.98
N SER A 37 -7.54 -6.44 7.60
CA SER A 37 -7.61 -5.18 6.83
C SER A 37 -6.68 -5.08 5.61
N GLY A 38 -6.52 -6.18 4.86
CA GLY A 38 -5.68 -6.28 3.66
C GLY A 38 -4.23 -6.71 3.91
N TYR A 39 -3.74 -6.71 5.16
CA TYR A 39 -2.35 -7.06 5.49
C TYR A 39 -2.00 -8.52 5.19
N ASP A 40 -2.99 -9.40 5.06
CA ASP A 40 -2.84 -10.83 4.80
C ASP A 40 -3.17 -11.23 3.35
N VAL A 41 -3.32 -10.27 2.43
CA VAL A 41 -3.77 -10.54 1.05
C VAL A 41 -2.59 -10.87 0.12
N LEU A 42 -2.74 -11.91 -0.69
CA LEU A 42 -1.87 -12.24 -1.82
C LEU A 42 -2.44 -11.65 -3.10
N VAL A 43 -1.58 -11.28 -4.04
CA VAL A 43 -1.98 -10.93 -5.40
C VAL A 43 -2.83 -12.05 -6.01
N GLY A 44 -3.91 -11.68 -6.70
CA GLY A 44 -4.92 -12.63 -7.20
C GLY A 44 -6.02 -12.96 -6.19
N GLY A 45 -5.98 -12.40 -4.97
CA GLY A 45 -7.08 -12.41 -4.01
C GLY A 45 -7.07 -13.55 -2.99
N GLY A 46 -6.02 -14.38 -2.98
CA GLY A 46 -5.79 -15.33 -1.88
C GLY A 46 -5.35 -14.63 -0.60
N ASN A 47 -5.23 -15.39 0.50
CA ASN A 47 -4.66 -14.89 1.75
C ASN A 47 -3.48 -15.78 2.18
N PHE A 48 -2.52 -15.20 2.90
CA PHE A 48 -1.47 -15.94 3.58
C PHE A 48 -1.70 -15.98 5.10
N GLN A 49 -1.00 -16.87 5.79
CA GLN A 49 -1.12 -17.04 7.23
C GLN A 49 0.21 -16.75 7.92
N GLY A 50 0.14 -16.01 9.02
CA GLY A 50 1.31 -15.61 9.79
C GLY A 50 2.13 -14.52 9.11
N TYR A 51 2.91 -13.81 9.92
CA TYR A 51 3.70 -12.65 9.49
C TYR A 51 5.20 -12.83 9.77
N ALA A 52 5.66 -14.07 9.93
CA ALA A 52 7.07 -14.35 10.22
C ALA A 52 8.00 -13.83 9.10
N ASP A 53 7.52 -13.82 7.86
CA ASP A 53 8.20 -13.22 6.72
C ASP A 53 7.21 -12.95 5.57
N HIS A 54 7.68 -12.28 4.52
CA HIS A 54 6.91 -12.13 3.29
C HIS A 54 6.62 -13.53 2.70
N PRO A 55 5.40 -13.82 2.21
CA PRO A 55 5.00 -15.18 1.84
C PRO A 55 5.76 -15.75 0.63
N ARG A 56 6.27 -14.88 -0.25
CA ARG A 56 7.05 -15.23 -1.47
C ARG A 56 6.35 -16.25 -2.38
N VAL A 57 5.02 -16.28 -2.34
CA VAL A 57 4.20 -17.10 -3.22
C VAL A 57 4.16 -16.43 -4.58
N LEU A 58 4.65 -17.11 -5.63
CA LEU A 58 4.54 -16.66 -7.01
C LEU A 58 3.16 -17.05 -7.55
N VAL A 59 2.29 -16.06 -7.78
CA VAL A 59 0.95 -16.26 -8.31
C VAL A 59 0.92 -15.90 -9.80
N ARG A 60 0.36 -16.80 -10.62
CA ARG A 60 0.11 -16.55 -12.03
C ARG A 60 -1.19 -15.78 -12.20
N LEU A 61 -1.18 -14.72 -13.01
CA LEU A 61 -2.35 -13.90 -13.35
C LEU A 61 -2.66 -14.05 -14.85
N PRO A 62 -3.43 -15.08 -15.28
CA PRO A 62 -3.63 -15.38 -16.69
C PRO A 62 -4.22 -14.22 -17.50
N ARG A 63 -5.16 -13.46 -16.90
CA ARG A 63 -5.79 -12.29 -17.55
C ARG A 63 -4.80 -11.18 -17.93
N LEU A 64 -3.70 -11.08 -17.19
CA LEU A 64 -2.64 -10.10 -17.43
C LEU A 64 -1.41 -10.73 -18.09
N ASN A 65 -1.39 -12.06 -18.26
CA ASN A 65 -0.26 -12.84 -18.76
C ASN A 65 1.05 -12.66 -17.95
N ILE A 66 0.96 -12.26 -16.67
CA ILE A 66 2.13 -12.06 -15.79
C ILE A 66 2.14 -13.02 -14.60
N SER A 67 3.27 -13.10 -13.90
CA SER A 67 3.38 -13.73 -12.59
C SER A 67 3.90 -12.71 -11.59
N SER A 68 3.34 -12.70 -10.38
CA SER A 68 3.67 -11.71 -9.35
C SER A 68 3.84 -12.37 -7.99
N THR A 69 4.74 -11.83 -7.17
CA THR A 69 4.90 -12.21 -5.76
C THR A 69 4.29 -11.19 -4.81
N ALA A 70 3.47 -10.27 -5.32
CA ALA A 70 2.89 -9.20 -4.52
C ALA A 70 2.05 -9.75 -3.35
N ALA A 71 2.29 -9.20 -2.16
CA ALA A 71 1.56 -9.57 -0.96
C ALA A 71 1.42 -8.40 0.01
N GLY A 72 0.50 -8.57 0.94
CA GLY A 72 0.19 -7.62 1.98
C GLY A 72 -0.67 -6.46 1.51
N ARG A 73 -0.95 -5.55 2.43
CA ARG A 73 -1.88 -4.42 2.26
C ARG A 73 -1.48 -3.45 1.16
N TYR A 74 -0.20 -3.44 0.82
CA TYR A 74 0.39 -2.56 -0.18
C TYR A 74 0.98 -3.33 -1.37
N GLN A 75 0.63 -4.61 -1.51
CA GLN A 75 1.02 -5.50 -2.62
C GLN A 75 2.53 -5.46 -2.92
N LEU A 76 3.36 -5.47 -1.87
CA LEU A 76 4.80 -5.40 -1.99
C LEU A 76 5.36 -6.69 -2.64
N LEU A 77 6.28 -6.55 -3.60
CA LEU A 77 6.96 -7.72 -4.18
C LEU A 77 8.06 -8.24 -3.26
N SER A 78 8.25 -9.56 -3.24
CA SER A 78 9.26 -10.24 -2.42
C SER A 78 10.66 -9.64 -2.53
N ARG A 79 11.11 -9.30 -3.75
CA ARG A 79 12.43 -8.70 -3.99
C ARG A 79 12.63 -7.35 -3.29
N TYR A 80 11.56 -6.55 -3.17
CA TYR A 80 11.61 -5.24 -2.51
C TYR A 80 11.49 -5.40 -1.01
N TRP A 81 10.71 -6.37 -0.53
CA TRP A 81 10.71 -6.73 0.88
C TRP A 81 12.12 -7.06 1.38
N ASP A 82 12.86 -7.91 0.67
CA ASP A 82 14.22 -8.29 1.08
C ASP A 82 15.15 -7.07 1.17
N ALA A 83 15.05 -6.15 0.21
CA ALA A 83 15.83 -4.91 0.20
C ALA A 83 15.44 -3.97 1.35
N TYR A 84 14.15 -3.68 1.54
CA TYR A 84 13.68 -2.76 2.57
C TYR A 84 13.82 -3.32 3.98
N ARG A 85 13.61 -4.63 4.17
CA ARG A 85 13.85 -5.29 5.45
C ARG A 85 15.28 -5.05 5.92
N LYS A 86 16.26 -5.17 5.01
CA LYS A 86 17.66 -4.87 5.31
C LYS A 86 17.92 -3.39 5.52
N SER A 87 17.47 -2.52 4.60
CA SER A 87 17.80 -1.08 4.64
C SER A 87 17.18 -0.36 5.83
N LEU A 88 16.00 -0.79 6.27
CA LEU A 88 15.28 -0.22 7.41
C LEU A 88 15.53 -0.97 8.72
N GLY A 89 16.35 -2.04 8.71
CA GLY A 89 16.62 -2.86 9.89
C GLY A 89 15.36 -3.50 10.49
N LEU A 90 14.42 -3.94 9.64
CA LEU A 90 13.14 -4.47 10.11
C LEU A 90 13.31 -5.85 10.75
N VAL A 91 12.87 -5.96 11.99
CA VAL A 91 12.82 -7.20 12.77
C VAL A 91 11.38 -7.64 12.99
N GLY A 92 11.17 -8.92 13.32
CA GLY A 92 9.84 -9.46 13.62
C GLY A 92 8.97 -9.85 12.42
N GLY A 93 9.50 -9.77 11.19
CA GLY A 93 8.86 -10.32 9.99
C GLY A 93 7.99 -9.33 9.22
N PHE A 94 7.11 -9.83 8.35
CA PHE A 94 6.26 -9.05 7.45
C PHE A 94 4.95 -8.59 8.11
N THR A 95 5.05 -8.12 9.35
CA THR A 95 3.90 -7.68 10.17
C THR A 95 3.20 -6.46 9.58
N PRO A 96 1.93 -6.18 9.96
CA PRO A 96 1.22 -4.97 9.55
C PRO A 96 2.05 -3.68 9.72
N GLU A 97 2.69 -3.53 10.88
CA GLU A 97 3.57 -2.39 11.16
C GLU A 97 4.76 -2.32 10.18
N ASN A 98 5.42 -3.44 9.90
CA ASN A 98 6.55 -3.44 8.98
C ASN A 98 6.11 -3.21 7.52
N GLN A 99 4.92 -3.68 7.14
CA GLN A 99 4.31 -3.32 5.85
C GLN A 99 4.07 -1.80 5.76
N ASP A 100 3.52 -1.18 6.81
CA ASP A 100 3.32 0.28 6.87
C ASP A 100 4.65 1.03 6.74
N ARG A 101 5.67 0.61 7.50
CA ARG A 101 7.00 1.23 7.46
C ARG A 101 7.62 1.19 6.07
N VAL A 102 7.48 0.08 5.34
CA VAL A 102 7.95 -0.03 3.96
C VAL A 102 7.15 0.88 3.02
N ALA A 103 5.82 0.91 3.14
CA ALA A 103 4.99 1.81 2.34
C ALA A 103 5.35 3.29 2.58
N ILE A 104 5.50 3.70 3.85
CA ILE A 104 5.94 5.05 4.22
C ILE A 104 7.33 5.37 3.65
N GLN A 105 8.26 4.41 3.67
CA GLN A 105 9.58 4.59 3.09
C GLN A 105 9.50 4.78 1.56
N GLN A 106 8.70 4.00 0.85
CA GLN A 106 8.49 4.19 -0.59
C GLN A 106 7.88 5.56 -0.91
N ILE A 107 6.90 6.02 -0.11
CA ILE A 107 6.32 7.38 -0.22
C ILE A 107 7.38 8.46 0.01
N ARG A 108 8.24 8.27 1.01
CA ARG A 108 9.36 9.17 1.32
C ARG A 108 10.33 9.29 0.15
N GLU A 109 10.70 8.17 -0.45
CA GLU A 109 11.62 8.09 -1.60
C GLU A 109 11.06 8.71 -2.88
N ARG A 110 9.73 8.91 -2.96
CA ARG A 110 9.08 9.68 -4.02
C ARG A 110 8.87 11.15 -3.68
N GLY A 111 9.29 11.60 -2.49
CA GLY A 111 9.13 12.97 -2.03
C GLY A 111 7.66 13.38 -1.87
N ALA A 112 6.77 12.44 -1.55
CA ALA A 112 5.34 12.67 -1.42
C ALA A 112 4.89 12.98 0.02
N LEU A 113 5.72 12.70 1.04
CA LEU A 113 5.37 13.00 2.44
C LEU A 113 5.00 14.49 2.67
N PRO A 114 5.73 15.49 2.13
CA PRO A 114 5.34 16.89 2.30
C PRO A 114 3.99 17.23 1.66
N ASP A 115 3.64 16.59 0.54
CA ASP A 115 2.36 16.81 -0.12
C ASP A 115 1.21 16.19 0.67
N ILE A 116 1.40 14.98 1.19
CA ILE A 116 0.44 14.32 2.08
C ILE A 116 0.21 15.17 3.34
N ALA A 117 1.29 15.62 3.97
CA ALA A 117 1.21 16.47 5.17
C ALA A 117 0.45 17.78 4.88
N ALA A 118 0.68 18.38 3.72
CA ALA A 118 0.00 19.60 3.30
C ALA A 118 -1.40 19.38 2.69
N GLY A 119 -1.91 18.15 2.63
CA GLY A 119 -3.20 17.84 2.02
C GLY A 119 -3.23 18.00 0.49
N ARG A 120 -2.08 18.11 -0.18
CA ARG A 120 -1.95 18.14 -1.65
C ARG A 120 -2.07 16.72 -2.23
N PHE A 121 -3.25 16.14 -2.07
CA PHE A 121 -3.52 14.72 -2.34
C PHE A 121 -3.15 14.28 -3.76
N ASP A 122 -3.60 14.99 -4.80
CA ASP A 122 -3.35 14.59 -6.19
C ASP A 122 -1.87 14.62 -6.55
N GLU A 123 -1.12 15.59 -6.04
CA GLU A 123 0.34 15.66 -6.22
C GLU A 123 1.03 14.47 -5.54
N ALA A 124 0.58 14.11 -4.33
CA ALA A 124 1.10 12.92 -3.64
C ALA A 124 0.83 11.64 -4.44
N VAL A 125 -0.41 11.43 -4.92
CA VAL A 125 -0.77 10.27 -5.77
C VAL A 125 0.07 10.23 -7.04
N ARG A 126 0.21 11.38 -7.73
CA ARG A 126 1.01 11.49 -8.95
C ARG A 126 2.47 11.10 -8.72
N LYS A 127 3.06 11.49 -7.59
CA LYS A 127 4.45 11.18 -7.23
C LYS A 127 4.67 9.69 -6.95
N VAL A 128 3.66 8.98 -6.44
CA VAL A 128 3.81 7.57 -6.04
C VAL A 128 3.21 6.56 -7.03
N ARG A 129 2.57 7.01 -8.11
CA ARG A 129 1.88 6.14 -9.08
C ARG A 129 2.77 5.05 -9.69
N ASN A 130 4.09 5.25 -9.75
CA ASN A 130 5.03 4.26 -10.26
C ASN A 130 5.41 3.17 -9.23
N ILE A 131 4.79 3.16 -8.05
CA ILE A 131 4.98 2.12 -7.02
C ILE A 131 3.79 1.14 -7.06
N TRP A 132 2.58 1.69 -7.18
CA TRP A 132 1.33 0.95 -7.10
C TRP A 132 0.61 0.99 -8.44
N ALA A 133 0.49 -0.18 -9.07
CA ALA A 133 -0.04 -0.33 -10.43
C ALA A 133 -1.52 0.08 -10.54
N SER A 134 -2.26 0.09 -9.41
CA SER A 134 -3.65 0.53 -9.37
C SER A 134 -3.84 2.05 -9.41
N LEU A 135 -2.77 2.84 -9.26
CA LEU A 135 -2.90 4.30 -9.22
C LEU A 135 -3.02 4.92 -10.63
N PRO A 136 -3.72 6.06 -10.79
CA PRO A 136 -3.89 6.69 -12.08
C PRO A 136 -2.56 7.17 -12.68
N GLY A 137 -2.31 6.80 -13.94
CA GLY A 137 -1.10 7.08 -14.69
C GLY A 137 0.10 6.22 -14.27
N ALA A 138 -0.12 5.05 -13.65
CA ALA A 138 0.93 4.13 -13.25
C ALA A 138 1.60 3.45 -14.45
N GLY A 139 0.85 3.20 -15.54
CA GLY A 139 1.40 2.75 -16.82
C GLY A 139 1.78 1.26 -16.88
N TYR A 140 1.29 0.45 -15.96
CA TYR A 140 1.58 -0.99 -15.90
C TYR A 140 0.75 -1.85 -16.86
N GLY A 141 -0.16 -1.24 -17.63
CA GLY A 141 -1.15 -1.96 -18.44
C GLY A 141 -2.18 -2.73 -17.60
N GLN A 142 -2.25 -2.43 -16.30
CA GLN A 142 -3.24 -2.98 -15.37
C GLN A 142 -4.40 -2.00 -15.18
N HIS A 143 -5.45 -2.44 -14.49
CA HIS A 143 -6.58 -1.56 -14.18
C HIS A 143 -6.16 -0.48 -13.18
N GLU A 144 -6.27 0.78 -13.61
CA GLU A 144 -6.03 1.96 -12.77
C GLU A 144 -7.35 2.51 -12.20
N GLN A 145 -7.30 2.96 -10.95
CA GLN A 145 -8.43 3.55 -10.23
C GLN A 145 -8.66 4.99 -10.66
N LYS A 146 -9.93 5.41 -10.62
CA LYS A 146 -10.30 6.83 -10.80
C LYS A 146 -9.82 7.67 -9.61
N ILE A 147 -9.22 8.83 -9.87
CA ILE A 147 -8.68 9.69 -8.81
C ILE A 147 -9.76 10.13 -7.80
N GLU A 148 -11.01 10.29 -8.24
CA GLU A 148 -12.16 10.66 -7.42
C GLU A 148 -12.51 9.56 -6.42
N ARG A 149 -12.39 8.28 -6.83
CA ARG A 149 -12.56 7.15 -5.92
C ARG A 149 -11.48 7.15 -4.85
N LEU A 150 -10.24 7.48 -5.22
CA LEU A 150 -9.12 7.56 -4.28
C LEU A 150 -9.28 8.72 -3.30
N ARG A 151 -9.70 9.90 -3.78
CA ARG A 151 -10.06 11.05 -2.92
C ARG A 151 -11.15 10.68 -1.91
N ALA A 152 -12.21 10.00 -2.36
CA ALA A 152 -13.30 9.57 -1.49
C ALA A 152 -12.85 8.54 -0.44
N ALA A 153 -11.96 7.61 -0.81
CA ALA A 153 -11.36 6.65 0.14
C ALA A 153 -10.49 7.38 1.18
N TYR A 154 -9.63 8.30 0.71
CA TYR A 154 -8.76 9.12 1.55
C TYR A 154 -9.54 9.95 2.58
N GLN A 155 -10.59 10.64 2.14
CA GLN A 155 -11.43 11.46 3.03
C GLN A 155 -12.22 10.61 4.02
N ARG A 156 -12.72 9.43 3.60
CA ARG A 156 -13.42 8.49 4.49
C ARG A 156 -12.51 7.94 5.59
N ALA A 157 -11.22 7.78 5.29
CA ALA A 157 -10.19 7.42 6.26
C ALA A 157 -9.75 8.61 7.16
N GLY A 158 -10.39 9.78 7.03
CA GLY A 158 -10.12 10.97 7.83
C GLY A 158 -9.03 11.89 7.27
N GLY A 159 -8.57 11.64 6.04
CA GLY A 159 -7.61 12.49 5.35
C GLY A 159 -8.21 13.84 4.96
N VAL A 160 -7.42 14.90 5.12
CA VAL A 160 -7.82 16.27 4.79
C VAL A 160 -7.11 16.72 3.53
N ILE A 161 -7.91 17.13 2.53
CA ILE A 161 -7.40 17.72 1.29
C ILE A 161 -7.35 19.24 1.48
N ALA A 162 -6.24 19.86 1.07
CA ALA A 162 -6.12 21.31 1.06
C ALA A 162 -7.19 21.95 0.17
N ARG A 163 -7.68 23.12 0.58
CA ARG A 163 -8.58 23.95 -0.22
C ARG A 163 -7.81 24.69 -1.31
#